data_AF-A0A6J1H007-F1
#
_entry.id   AF-A0A6J1H007-F1
#
_cell.length_a   1.000
_cell.length_b   1.000
_cell.length_c   1.000
_cell.angle_alpha   90.00
_cell.angle_beta   90.00
_cell.angle_gamma   90.00
#
_symmetry.space_group_name_H-M   'P 1'
#
loop_
_entity.id
_entity.type
_entity.pdbx_description
1 polymer ?
#
loop_
_entity_poly.entity_id
_entity_poly.type
_entity_poly.pdbx_seq_one_letter_code
_entity_poly.pdbx_strand_id
1 'polypeptide(L)'
;MLKTCTFSNTVEEKAKWIFNKLKGKPLKSLPELLREYNLPPGLFPQNIISYEFDESRSRLIVYLPSVCEISFKDSSVVRYATRVKGTLQRGKLTSIEGMKTKVLVWVKVTSVMVEGYKSDKVWFTAGVKKSRLKDAYDKPRDAVRVEEF
;
A
#
# COMPACT_ATOMS: atom_id res chain seq x y z
N MET A 1 -59.80 6.56 -5.33
CA MET A 1 -58.58 5.78 -5.66
C MET A 1 -57.49 6.75 -6.03
N LEU A 2 -56.36 6.78 -5.32
CA LEU A 2 -55.03 7.03 -5.88
C LEU A 2 -54.02 6.51 -4.83
N LYS A 3 -53.20 5.55 -5.25
CA LYS A 3 -52.28 4.77 -4.43
C LYS A 3 -51.15 5.66 -3.89
N THR A 4 -50.89 5.60 -2.60
CA THR A 4 -49.65 6.10 -2.00
C THR A 4 -48.48 5.25 -2.50
N CYS A 5 -47.55 5.85 -3.23
CA CYS A 5 -46.29 5.21 -3.58
C CYS A 5 -45.40 5.16 -2.35
N THR A 6 -45.39 4.02 -1.68
CA THR A 6 -44.40 3.68 -0.65
C THR A 6 -43.06 3.45 -1.33
N PHE A 7 -42.24 4.50 -1.46
CA PHE A 7 -40.84 4.35 -1.75
C PHE A 7 -40.04 4.80 -0.53
N SER A 8 -39.27 3.85 0.02
CA SER A 8 -37.83 4.00 0.24
C SER A 8 -37.36 3.58 1.64
N ASN A 9 -37.13 2.27 1.83
CA ASN A 9 -36.34 1.74 2.96
C ASN A 9 -34.87 1.48 2.58
N THR A 10 -34.42 1.85 1.36
CA THR A 10 -33.10 1.45 0.83
C THR A 10 -32.05 2.57 0.88
N VAL A 11 -32.46 3.84 1.01
CA VAL A 11 -31.49 4.96 1.08
C VAL A 11 -30.94 5.15 2.49
N GLU A 12 -31.72 4.86 3.53
CA GLU A 12 -31.27 5.01 4.92
C GLU A 12 -30.18 4.00 5.30
N GLU A 13 -30.25 2.76 4.83
CA GLU A 13 -29.20 1.75 5.07
C GLU A 13 -27.90 2.10 4.35
N LYS A 14 -28.02 2.59 3.11
CA LYS A 14 -26.88 3.09 2.34
C LYS A 14 -26.26 4.33 3.00
N ALA A 15 -27.06 5.22 3.56
CA ALA A 15 -26.55 6.36 4.31
C ALA A 15 -25.89 5.90 5.62
N LYS A 16 -26.49 4.97 6.37
CA LYS A 16 -25.96 4.47 7.66
C LYS A 16 -24.59 3.80 7.53
N TRP A 17 -24.33 2.99 6.48
CA TRP A 17 -22.98 2.43 6.30
C TRP A 17 -21.96 3.50 5.93
N ILE A 18 -22.35 4.53 5.15
CA ILE A 18 -21.48 5.66 4.80
C ILE A 18 -21.16 6.47 6.06
N PHE A 19 -22.14 6.73 6.91
CA PHE A 19 -21.94 7.46 8.17
C PHE A 19 -21.10 6.67 9.18
N ASN A 20 -21.27 5.34 9.28
CA ASN A 20 -20.39 4.51 10.12
C ASN A 20 -18.97 4.39 9.55
N LYS A 21 -18.80 4.45 8.23
CA LYS A 21 -17.49 4.52 7.57
C LYS A 21 -16.78 5.85 7.79
N LEU A 22 -17.52 6.94 8.02
CA LEU A 22 -16.99 8.28 8.33
C LEU A 22 -16.81 8.54 9.83
N LYS A 23 -17.51 7.80 10.72
CA LYS A 23 -17.40 7.93 12.18
C LYS A 23 -16.40 6.99 12.85
N GLY A 24 -15.75 6.09 12.10
CA GLY A 24 -14.87 5.07 12.65
C GLY A 24 -13.38 5.35 12.42
N LYS A 25 -12.74 6.04 13.37
CA LYS A 25 -11.28 6.37 13.42
C LYS A 25 -10.82 7.36 12.32
N PRO A 26 -9.92 8.30 12.64
CA PRO A 26 -9.23 9.06 11.61
C PRO A 26 -8.59 8.07 10.63
N LEU A 27 -8.74 8.33 9.32
CA LEU A 27 -8.16 7.48 8.29
C LEU A 27 -6.64 7.58 8.46
N LYS A 28 -6.06 6.55 9.09
CA LYS A 28 -4.63 6.50 9.42
C LYS A 28 -3.83 6.76 8.16
N SER A 29 -2.71 7.42 8.28
CA SER A 29 -1.81 7.57 7.14
C SER A 29 -1.31 6.18 6.67
N LEU A 30 -0.94 6.05 5.39
CA LEU A 30 -0.40 4.79 4.87
C LEU A 30 0.81 4.28 5.71
N PRO A 31 1.78 5.13 6.12
CA PRO A 31 2.86 4.72 7.00
C PRO A 31 2.39 4.12 8.33
N GLU A 32 1.33 4.67 8.92
CA GLU A 32 0.74 4.14 10.16
C GLU A 32 0.08 2.78 9.93
N LEU A 33 -0.67 2.62 8.84
CA LEU A 33 -1.26 1.34 8.46
C LEU A 33 -0.16 0.27 8.29
N LEU A 34 0.91 0.58 7.55
CA LEU A 34 2.02 -0.36 7.35
C LEU A 34 2.67 -0.76 8.68
N ARG A 35 2.87 0.20 9.59
CA ARG A 35 3.43 -0.04 10.92
C ARG A 35 2.56 -0.99 11.74
N GLU A 36 1.25 -0.86 11.70
CA GLU A 36 0.31 -1.76 12.40
C GLU A 36 0.38 -3.20 11.90
N TYR A 37 0.65 -3.34 10.61
CA TYR A 37 0.88 -4.61 9.94
C TYR A 37 2.36 -5.05 9.98
N ASN A 38 3.20 -4.47 10.85
CA ASN A 38 4.63 -4.81 11.01
C ASN A 38 5.44 -4.71 9.71
N LEU A 39 5.08 -3.78 8.83
CA LEU A 39 5.86 -3.41 7.66
C LEU A 39 6.55 -2.06 7.88
N PRO A 40 7.67 -1.79 7.20
CA PRO A 40 8.35 -0.50 7.30
C PRO A 40 7.43 0.64 6.84
N PRO A 41 7.28 1.72 7.61
CA PRO A 41 6.38 2.83 7.29
C PRO A 41 6.81 3.62 6.04
N GLY A 42 8.09 3.54 5.66
CA GLY A 42 8.66 4.15 4.45
C GLY A 42 8.69 3.24 3.22
N LEU A 43 7.91 2.16 3.20
CA LEU A 43 7.86 1.26 2.04
C LEU A 43 7.31 1.92 0.77
N PHE A 44 6.55 3.01 0.91
CA PHE A 44 5.98 3.79 -0.20
C PHE A 44 6.52 5.23 -0.19
N PRO A 45 6.43 5.96 -1.32
CA PRO A 45 6.78 7.37 -1.37
C PRO A 45 5.98 8.21 -0.38
N GLN A 46 6.54 9.36 0.00
CA GLN A 46 5.85 10.33 0.83
C GLN A 46 4.66 11.00 0.09
N ASN A 47 4.78 11.19 -1.22
CA ASN A 47 3.84 11.92 -2.06
C ASN A 47 2.77 11.03 -2.71
N ILE A 48 2.16 10.12 -1.95
CA ILE A 48 0.98 9.39 -2.43
C ILE A 48 -0.23 10.33 -2.55
N ILE A 49 -1.17 10.03 -3.44
CA ILE A 49 -2.46 10.72 -3.50
C ILE A 49 -3.37 10.21 -2.39
N SER A 50 -3.53 8.89 -2.31
CA SER A 50 -4.43 8.21 -1.38
C SER A 50 -4.15 6.71 -1.37
N TYR A 51 -4.81 5.98 -0.47
CA TYR A 51 -4.85 4.53 -0.49
C TYR A 51 -6.27 4.02 -0.17
N GLU A 52 -6.56 2.80 -0.61
CA GLU A 52 -7.71 2.02 -0.23
C GLU A 52 -7.24 0.75 0.47
N PHE A 53 -7.85 0.44 1.61
CA PHE A 53 -7.60 -0.82 2.30
C PHE A 53 -8.92 -1.52 2.62
N ASP A 54 -9.09 -2.71 2.08
CA ASP A 54 -10.19 -3.64 2.38
C ASP A 54 -9.66 -4.70 3.35
N GLU A 55 -9.93 -4.50 4.64
CA GLU A 55 -9.48 -5.39 5.71
C GLU A 55 -10.07 -6.81 5.56
N SER A 56 -11.33 -6.92 5.09
CA SER A 56 -12.00 -8.21 4.92
C SER A 56 -11.31 -9.10 3.88
N ARG A 57 -10.74 -8.48 2.84
CA ARG A 57 -10.00 -9.17 1.77
C ARG A 57 -8.49 -9.01 1.89
N SER A 58 -8.02 -8.35 2.94
CA SER A 58 -6.61 -7.96 3.13
C SER A 58 -6.03 -7.24 1.90
N ARG A 59 -6.83 -6.47 1.15
CA ARG A 59 -6.42 -5.88 -0.13
C ARG A 59 -6.06 -4.41 0.04
N LEU A 60 -4.82 -4.06 -0.30
CA LEU A 60 -4.30 -2.69 -0.32
C LEU A 60 -4.13 -2.20 -1.75
N ILE A 61 -4.59 -0.98 -2.02
CA ILE A 61 -4.33 -0.24 -3.26
C ILE A 61 -3.78 1.13 -2.89
N VAL A 62 -2.64 1.52 -3.46
CA VAL A 62 -2.00 2.82 -3.25
C VAL A 62 -1.97 3.58 -4.58
N TYR A 63 -2.39 4.83 -4.55
CA TYR A 63 -2.45 5.71 -5.71
C TYR A 63 -1.34 6.75 -5.64
N LEU A 64 -0.56 6.84 -6.72
CA LEU A 64 0.57 7.74 -6.87
C LEU A 64 0.32 8.73 -8.02
N PRO A 65 0.84 9.96 -7.93
CA PRO A 65 0.60 11.02 -8.93
C PRO A 65 1.23 10.72 -10.30
N SER A 66 2.29 9.94 -10.33
CA SER A 66 2.98 9.53 -11.56
C SER A 66 3.75 8.24 -11.30
N VAL A 67 4.23 7.62 -12.38
CA VAL A 67 5.30 6.63 -12.24
C VAL A 67 6.52 7.32 -11.64
N CYS A 68 7.13 6.69 -10.63
CA CYS A 68 8.20 7.30 -9.86
C CYS A 68 9.18 6.27 -9.30
N GLU A 69 10.36 6.74 -8.88
CA GLU A 69 11.42 5.93 -8.29
C GLU A 69 11.82 6.49 -6.92
N ILE A 70 12.08 5.59 -5.97
CA ILE A 70 12.75 5.92 -4.70
C ILE A 70 14.10 5.22 -4.67
N SER A 71 15.13 5.98 -4.34
CA SER A 71 16.43 5.46 -3.89
C SER A 71 16.46 5.41 -2.36
N PHE A 72 16.64 4.21 -1.81
CA PHE A 72 16.71 3.96 -0.37
C PHE A 72 18.14 4.08 0.17
N LYS A 73 18.29 4.10 1.50
CA LYS A 73 19.61 4.24 2.17
C LYS A 73 20.57 3.09 1.86
N ASP A 74 20.04 1.91 1.57
CA ASP A 74 20.80 0.71 1.21
C ASP A 74 21.19 0.70 -0.28
N SER A 75 21.10 1.85 -0.97
CA SER A 75 21.34 2.03 -2.41
C SER A 75 20.38 1.24 -3.32
N SER A 76 19.37 0.60 -2.76
CA SER A 76 18.35 -0.07 -3.56
C SER A 76 17.39 0.94 -4.18
N VAL A 77 16.94 0.65 -5.40
CA VAL A 77 15.98 1.49 -6.12
C VAL A 77 14.70 0.70 -6.37
N VAL A 78 13.57 1.29 -5.97
CA VAL A 78 12.24 0.74 -6.24
C VAL A 78 11.46 1.72 -7.10
N ARG A 79 10.89 1.21 -8.17
CA ARG A 79 10.02 1.91 -9.09
C ARG A 79 8.57 1.55 -8.83
N TYR A 80 7.71 2.56 -8.82
CA TYR A 80 6.29 2.46 -8.55
C TYR A 80 5.50 2.91 -9.78
N ALA A 81 4.49 2.15 -10.14
CA ALA A 81 3.45 2.59 -11.08
C ALA A 81 2.49 3.59 -10.39
N THR A 82 1.65 4.26 -11.16
CA THR A 82 0.60 5.16 -10.63
C THR A 82 -0.40 4.44 -9.72
N ARG A 83 -0.55 3.12 -9.86
CA ARG A 83 -1.40 2.30 -9.01
C ARG A 83 -0.68 1.03 -8.58
N VAL A 84 -0.44 0.91 -7.28
CA VAL A 84 0.19 -0.26 -6.68
C VAL A 84 -0.85 -1.06 -5.93
N LYS A 85 -0.91 -2.36 -6.18
CA LYS A 85 -1.84 -3.28 -5.49
C LYS A 85 -1.06 -4.35 -4.75
N GLY A 86 -1.65 -4.86 -3.68
CA GLY A 86 -1.13 -6.05 -2.99
C GLY A 86 -2.07 -6.56 -1.92
N THR A 87 -1.74 -7.73 -1.40
CA THR A 87 -2.41 -8.32 -0.23
C THR A 87 -1.59 -7.98 1.01
N LEU A 88 -2.12 -7.14 1.88
CA LEU A 88 -1.49 -6.70 3.12
C LEU A 88 -1.91 -7.60 4.27
N GLN A 89 -0.95 -8.30 4.86
CA GLN A 89 -1.14 -9.10 6.07
C GLN A 89 -0.02 -8.79 7.06
N ARG A 90 -0.16 -9.25 8.31
CA ARG A 90 0.84 -8.97 9.34
C ARG A 90 2.22 -9.50 8.93
N GLY A 91 3.18 -8.58 8.84
CA GLY A 91 4.56 -8.80 8.45
C GLY A 91 4.78 -9.00 6.96
N LYS A 92 3.76 -8.89 6.09
CA LYS A 92 3.90 -9.20 4.67
C LYS A 92 2.97 -8.40 3.77
N LEU A 93 3.52 -7.98 2.63
CA LEU A 93 2.77 -7.49 1.48
C LEU A 93 3.05 -8.45 0.32
N THR A 94 2.04 -9.13 -0.19
CA THR A 94 2.19 -10.16 -1.24
C THR A 94 1.33 -9.84 -2.46
N SER A 95 1.46 -10.63 -3.52
CA SER A 95 0.70 -10.45 -4.78
C SER A 95 0.86 -9.03 -5.32
N ILE A 96 2.06 -8.48 -5.20
CA ILE A 96 2.32 -7.08 -5.50
C ILE A 96 2.24 -6.85 -7.02
N GLU A 97 1.51 -5.82 -7.41
CA GLU A 97 1.46 -5.29 -8.77
C GLU A 97 1.81 -3.80 -8.75
N GLY A 98 2.58 -3.35 -9.75
CA GLY A 98 2.99 -1.94 -9.84
C GLY A 98 4.28 -1.59 -9.09
N MET A 99 5.00 -2.56 -8.53
CA MET A 99 6.35 -2.34 -7.97
C MET A 99 7.40 -3.12 -8.77
N LYS A 100 8.52 -2.46 -9.09
CA LYS A 100 9.72 -3.09 -9.65
C LYS A 100 10.93 -2.67 -8.83
N THR A 101 11.96 -3.50 -8.80
CA THR A 101 13.25 -3.15 -8.18
C THR A 101 14.36 -3.30 -9.20
N LYS A 102 15.38 -2.44 -9.09
CA LYS A 102 16.56 -2.50 -9.95
C LYS A 102 17.54 -3.55 -9.44
N VAL A 103 17.88 -4.51 -10.30
CA VAL A 103 19.05 -5.39 -10.17
C VAL A 103 19.96 -5.11 -11.37
N LEU A 104 20.21 -6.07 -12.26
CA LEU A 104 20.76 -5.79 -13.61
C LEU A 104 19.70 -5.20 -14.55
N VAL A 105 18.45 -5.62 -14.38
CA VAL A 105 17.27 -5.12 -15.09
C VAL A 105 16.17 -4.81 -14.09
N TRP A 106 15.10 -4.14 -14.53
CA TRP A 106 13.92 -3.91 -13.70
C TRP A 106 13.09 -5.19 -13.55
N VAL A 107 13.03 -5.73 -12.35
CA VAL A 107 12.29 -6.97 -12.07
C VAL A 107 11.07 -6.66 -11.19
N LYS A 108 9.94 -7.28 -11.51
CA LYS A 108 8.70 -7.16 -10.71
C LYS A 108 8.96 -7.65 -9.28
N VAL A 109 8.58 -6.82 -8.31
CA VAL A 109 8.51 -7.23 -6.91
C VAL A 109 7.18 -7.94 -6.70
N THR A 110 7.21 -9.16 -6.16
CA THR A 110 6.01 -9.99 -5.90
C THR A 110 5.63 -10.01 -4.43
N SER A 111 6.61 -9.83 -3.52
CA SER A 111 6.35 -9.74 -2.09
C SER A 111 7.41 -8.95 -1.32
N VAL A 112 7.00 -8.34 -0.22
CA VAL A 112 7.85 -7.72 0.81
C VAL A 112 7.48 -8.32 2.16
N MET A 113 8.45 -8.82 2.94
CA MET A 113 8.19 -9.52 4.21
C MET A 113 9.18 -9.13 5.31
N VAL A 114 8.72 -9.10 6.56
CA VAL A 114 9.54 -8.90 7.76
C VAL A 114 9.32 -10.09 8.70
N GLU A 115 10.41 -10.81 9.01
CA GLU A 115 10.34 -12.04 9.83
C GLU A 115 10.31 -11.71 11.32
N GLY A 116 9.12 -11.45 11.85
CA GLY A 116 8.91 -11.13 13.27
C GLY A 116 9.09 -9.65 13.61
N TYR A 117 8.74 -9.26 14.83
CA TYR A 117 8.70 -7.85 15.25
C TYR A 117 10.09 -7.23 15.45
N LYS A 118 11.05 -8.02 15.95
CA LYS A 118 12.41 -7.57 16.27
C LYS A 118 13.40 -7.73 15.11
N SER A 119 12.94 -8.17 13.93
CA SER A 119 13.84 -8.32 12.79
C SER A 119 14.29 -6.96 12.25
N ASP A 120 15.58 -6.89 11.99
CA ASP A 120 16.30 -5.80 11.33
C ASP A 120 16.30 -5.94 9.81
N LYS A 121 15.67 -6.98 9.26
CA LYS A 121 15.67 -7.30 7.84
C LYS A 121 14.27 -7.22 7.24
N VAL A 122 14.23 -6.73 6.02
CA VAL A 122 13.07 -6.83 5.12
C VAL A 122 13.46 -7.65 3.90
N TRP A 123 12.63 -8.60 3.54
CA TRP A 123 12.83 -9.51 2.43
C TRP A 123 12.01 -9.07 1.23
N PHE A 124 12.70 -8.73 0.14
CA PHE A 124 12.08 -8.46 -1.15
C PHE A 124 12.17 -9.69 -2.04
N THR A 125 11.06 -10.12 -2.61
CA THR A 125 11.02 -11.18 -3.62
C THR A 125 10.81 -10.56 -4.99
N ALA A 126 11.78 -10.73 -5.88
CA ALA A 126 11.71 -10.30 -7.27
C ALA A 126 12.47 -11.32 -8.14
N GLY A 127 11.78 -12.38 -8.54
CA GLY A 127 12.39 -13.61 -9.10
C GLY A 127 13.15 -14.43 -8.05
N VAL A 128 13.98 -13.77 -7.25
CA VAL A 128 14.72 -14.31 -6.10
C VAL A 128 14.37 -13.54 -4.82
N LYS A 129 14.41 -14.21 -3.66
CA LYS A 129 14.27 -13.58 -2.34
C LYS A 129 15.61 -12.95 -1.94
N LYS A 130 15.61 -11.66 -1.59
CA LYS A 130 16.79 -10.89 -1.16
C LYS A 130 16.48 -10.13 0.13
N SER A 131 17.38 -10.22 1.10
CA SER A 131 17.30 -9.43 2.32
C SER A 131 17.84 -8.02 2.09
N ARG A 132 17.25 -7.08 2.81
CA ARG A 132 17.67 -5.67 2.89
C ARG A 132 17.52 -5.20 4.33
N LEU A 133 18.25 -4.15 4.72
CA LEU A 133 18.13 -3.59 6.06
C LEU A 133 16.78 -2.87 6.19
N LYS A 134 16.05 -3.14 7.28
CA LYS A 134 14.72 -2.59 7.54
C LYS A 134 14.77 -1.07 7.75
N ASP A 135 15.85 -0.57 8.36
CA ASP A 135 16.07 0.84 8.69
C ASP A 135 16.16 1.75 7.45
N ALA A 136 16.53 1.20 6.30
CA ALA A 136 16.53 1.89 5.01
C ALA A 136 15.13 2.35 4.59
N TYR A 137 14.09 1.67 5.11
CA TYR A 137 12.66 1.88 4.81
C TYR A 137 11.88 2.46 6.00
N ASP A 138 12.56 2.97 7.02
CA ASP A 138 11.91 3.42 8.27
C ASP A 138 11.21 4.78 8.17
N LYS A 139 11.45 5.53 7.09
CA LYS A 139 10.77 6.80 6.83
C LYS A 139 10.41 6.92 5.35
N PRO A 140 9.21 7.41 5.01
CA PRO A 140 8.88 7.76 3.64
C PRO A 140 9.91 8.73 3.06
N ARG A 141 10.12 8.63 1.74
CA ARG A 141 11.04 9.48 0.99
C ARG A 141 10.30 10.08 -0.19
N ASP A 142 10.78 11.24 -0.62
CA ASP A 142 10.33 11.81 -1.89
C ASP A 142 10.73 10.88 -3.04
N ALA A 143 9.81 10.70 -3.98
CA ALA A 143 10.06 9.94 -5.19
C ALA A 143 10.33 10.88 -6.37
N VAL A 144 11.25 10.47 -7.23
CA VAL A 144 11.56 11.17 -8.48
C VAL A 144 10.61 10.66 -9.55
N ARG A 145 9.90 11.58 -10.23
CA ARG A 145 9.05 11.24 -11.37
C ARG A 145 9.89 10.70 -12.53
N VAL A 146 9.40 9.66 -13.19
CA VAL A 146 10.02 9.06 -14.36
C VAL A 146 8.96 8.79 -15.43
N GLU A 147 9.37 8.74 -16.70
CA GLU A 147 8.47 8.42 -17.82
C GLU A 147 8.04 6.96 -17.80
N GLU A 148 6.82 6.64 -18.24
CA GLU A 148 6.39 5.25 -18.45
C GLU A 148 7.28 4.56 -19.50
N PHE A 149 7.52 3.26 -19.30
CA PHE A 149 8.32 2.45 -20.24
C PHE A 149 7.51 2.10 -21.48
#